data_AF-A0A7U6KKQ6-F1
#
_entry.id   AF-A0A7U6KKQ6-F1
#
_cell.length_a   1.000
_cell.length_b   1.000
_cell.length_c   1.000
_cell.angle_alpha   90.00
_cell.angle_beta   90.00
_cell.angle_gamma   90.00
#
_symmetry.space_group_name_H-M   'P 1'
#
loop_
_entity.id
_entity.type
_entity.pdbx_description
1 polymer ?
#
loop_
_entity_poly.entity_id
_entity_poly.type
_entity_poly.pdbx_seq_one_letter_code
_entity_poly.pdbx_strand_id
1 'polypeptide(L)'
;MMHALKKTRATYTVSLPASRKVYIEGSRPDIQVPMREISLTDTPVGGTGDKDGEHNPPFYVYDTSGVYTDPNVEIDLTRGLPKLRENWIAERGDTEQLSGLSSSYGQARARDISTANLRFAHIDKPRRAKAGKNVTQMYYARRGIITLRWNILRYVRRKSSMN
;
A
#
# COMPACT_ATOMS: atom_id res chain seq x y z
N MET A 1 -5.66 -25.94 -29.42
CA MET A 1 -4.92 -24.72 -29.81
C MET A 1 -4.82 -23.82 -28.58
N MET A 2 -3.70 -23.89 -27.86
CA MET A 2 -3.50 -23.14 -26.62
C MET A 2 -3.37 -21.65 -26.94
N HIS A 3 -4.32 -20.84 -26.46
CA HIS A 3 -4.17 -19.39 -26.46
C HIS A 3 -3.10 -19.04 -25.42
N ALA A 4 -1.87 -18.88 -25.88
CA ALA A 4 -0.83 -18.24 -25.10
C ALA A 4 -1.35 -16.85 -24.70
N LEU A 5 -1.57 -16.62 -23.41
CA LEU A 5 -1.80 -15.28 -22.86
C LEU A 5 -0.63 -14.42 -23.32
N LYS A 6 -0.86 -13.57 -24.34
CA LYS A 6 0.07 -12.52 -24.72
C LYS A 6 0.39 -11.75 -23.45
N LYS A 7 1.67 -11.75 -23.05
CA LYS A 7 2.23 -10.83 -22.05
C LYS A 7 2.14 -9.41 -22.59
N THR A 8 0.94 -8.86 -22.68
CA THR A 8 0.74 -7.44 -22.88
C THR A 8 1.07 -6.79 -21.53
N ARG A 9 2.19 -6.06 -21.47
CA ARG A 9 2.45 -5.04 -20.46
C ARG A 9 1.34 -3.99 -20.61
N ALA A 10 0.15 -4.28 -20.08
CA ALA A 10 -0.89 -3.28 -19.96
C ALA A 10 -0.46 -2.35 -18.83
N THR A 11 -0.49 -1.04 -19.08
CA THR A 11 -0.32 -0.04 -18.03
C THR A 11 -1.53 -0.14 -17.12
N TYR A 12 -1.37 -0.76 -15.95
CA TYR A 12 -2.45 -0.91 -14.95
C TYR A 12 -2.59 0.31 -14.04
N THR A 13 -1.95 1.43 -14.37
CA THR A 13 -2.05 2.68 -13.62
C THR A 13 -3.25 3.50 -14.10
N VAL A 14 -4.11 3.90 -13.18
CA VAL A 14 -5.23 4.80 -13.43
C VAL A 14 -4.82 6.22 -13.03
N SER A 15 -4.94 7.17 -13.95
CA SER A 15 -4.76 8.59 -13.62
C SER A 15 -6.06 9.17 -13.04
N LEU A 16 -5.93 9.96 -11.99
CA LEU A 16 -7.05 10.67 -11.37
C LEU A 16 -6.94 12.16 -11.74
N PRO A 17 -7.89 12.73 -12.50
CA PRO A 17 -7.81 14.11 -12.99
C PRO A 17 -7.53 15.13 -11.89
N ALA A 18 -6.78 16.18 -12.25
CA ALA A 18 -6.38 17.28 -11.35
C ALA A 18 -5.69 16.84 -10.05
N SER A 19 -5.14 15.63 -10.01
CA SER A 19 -4.50 15.11 -8.80
C SER A 19 -3.34 14.18 -9.11
N ARG A 20 -2.43 14.04 -8.15
CA ARG A 20 -1.30 13.10 -8.25
C ARG A 20 -1.07 12.35 -6.95
N LYS A 21 -0.51 11.14 -7.09
CA LYS A 21 -0.03 10.36 -5.95
C LYS A 21 1.15 11.09 -5.32
N VAL A 22 1.13 11.25 -4.01
CA VAL A 22 2.27 11.74 -3.23
C VAL A 22 2.46 10.85 -2.02
N TYR A 23 3.68 10.84 -1.48
CA TYR A 23 4.00 10.10 -0.27
C TYR A 23 4.52 11.04 0.80
N ILE A 24 3.98 10.89 2.00
CA ILE A 24 4.45 11.61 3.17
C ILE A 24 5.39 10.68 3.93
N GLU A 25 6.65 11.07 4.03
CA GLU A 25 7.62 10.34 4.82
C GLU A 25 7.21 10.35 6.30
N GLY A 26 7.23 9.16 6.90
CA GLY A 26 6.90 8.94 8.29
C GLY A 26 8.10 9.14 9.21
N SER A 27 8.20 8.29 10.23
CA SER A 27 9.29 8.37 11.21
C SER A 27 10.60 7.76 10.71
N ARG A 28 10.56 7.09 9.55
CA ARG A 28 11.67 6.42 8.88
C ARG A 28 11.47 6.56 7.36
N PRO A 29 12.54 6.55 6.54
CA PRO A 29 12.46 6.67 5.08
C PRO A 29 11.64 5.56 4.40
N ASP A 30 11.59 4.36 4.99
CA ASP A 30 10.81 3.24 4.48
C ASP A 30 9.31 3.35 4.80
N ILE A 31 8.89 4.30 5.63
CA ILE A 31 7.47 4.60 5.89
C ILE A 31 7.02 5.72 4.95
N GLN A 32 6.44 5.33 3.82
CA GLN A 32 5.87 6.25 2.84
C GLN A 32 4.33 6.18 2.93
N VAL A 33 3.70 7.20 3.52
CA VAL A 33 2.25 7.23 3.71
C VAL A 33 1.59 7.79 2.45
N PRO A 34 0.80 6.99 1.72
CA PRO A 34 0.20 7.42 0.47
C PRO A 34 -0.89 8.46 0.73
N MET A 35 -0.79 9.57 0.01
CA MET A 35 -1.79 10.63 -0.06
C MET A 35 -2.02 10.97 -1.53
N ARG A 36 -3.11 11.69 -1.79
CA ARG A 36 -3.39 12.28 -3.09
C ARG A 36 -3.45 13.78 -2.94
N GLU A 37 -2.62 14.47 -3.72
CA GLU A 37 -2.59 15.92 -3.78
C GLU A 37 -3.48 16.37 -4.94
N ILE A 38 -4.45 17.24 -4.65
CA ILE A 38 -5.41 17.80 -5.61
C ILE A 38 -5.05 19.26 -5.84
N SER A 39 -4.85 19.63 -7.10
CA SER A 39 -4.62 21.02 -7.49
C SER A 39 -5.95 21.77 -7.51
N LEU A 40 -5.95 22.97 -6.94
CA LEU A 40 -7.09 23.88 -6.95
C LEU A 40 -6.83 25.03 -7.93
N THR A 41 -7.88 25.53 -8.57
CA THR A 41 -7.79 26.74 -9.40
C THR A 41 -7.76 27.97 -8.51
N ASP A 42 -7.07 29.03 -8.90
CA ASP A 42 -7.03 30.30 -8.15
C ASP A 42 -8.43 30.94 -8.07
N THR A 43 -8.70 31.65 -6.96
CA THR A 43 -9.97 32.34 -6.72
C THR A 43 -9.97 33.68 -7.45
N PRO A 44 -10.94 33.97 -8.35
CA PRO A 44 -11.01 35.27 -8.99
C PRO A 44 -11.31 36.37 -7.98
N VAL A 45 -10.43 37.38 -7.87
CA VAL A 45 -10.67 38.57 -7.01
C VAL A 45 -11.20 39.70 -7.90
N GLY A 46 -12.48 40.04 -7.74
CA GLY A 46 -13.08 41.16 -8.48
C GLY A 46 -12.76 42.51 -7.85
N GLY A 47 -12.28 43.48 -8.64
CA GLY A 47 -12.25 44.89 -8.25
C GLY A 47 -10.87 45.54 -8.10
N THR A 48 -9.79 44.76 -8.06
CA THR A 48 -8.41 45.26 -8.18
C THR A 48 -7.86 44.81 -9.53
N GLY A 49 -7.19 45.68 -10.27
CA GLY A 49 -6.68 45.40 -11.63
C GLY A 49 -5.61 44.32 -11.72
N ASP A 50 -5.42 43.53 -10.66
CA ASP A 50 -4.56 42.35 -10.64
C ASP A 50 -5.27 41.23 -11.40
N LYS A 51 -4.69 40.85 -12.54
CA LYS A 51 -5.22 39.80 -13.43
C LYS A 51 -5.01 38.39 -12.87
N ASP A 52 -4.26 38.27 -11.79
CA ASP A 52 -3.88 37.03 -11.15
C ASP A 52 -4.79 36.84 -9.93
N GLY A 53 -5.60 35.77 -9.93
CA GLY A 53 -6.49 35.44 -8.82
C GLY A 53 -5.73 35.11 -7.53
N GLU A 54 -6.45 34.98 -6.42
CA GLU A 54 -5.88 34.54 -5.15
C GLU A 54 -5.51 33.05 -5.24
N HIS A 55 -4.23 32.74 -5.01
CA HIS A 55 -3.72 31.39 -5.14
C HIS A 55 -4.28 30.44 -4.08
N ASN A 56 -4.84 29.30 -4.52
CA ASN A 56 -5.32 28.25 -3.62
C ASN A 56 -4.24 27.15 -3.45
N PRO A 57 -3.75 26.89 -2.23
CA PRO A 57 -2.80 25.81 -2.00
C PRO A 57 -3.42 24.45 -2.33
N PRO A 58 -2.61 23.44 -2.68
CA PRO A 58 -3.12 22.12 -3.01
C PRO A 58 -3.78 21.44 -1.80
N PHE A 59 -4.84 20.67 -2.07
CA PHE A 59 -5.61 19.96 -1.07
C PHE A 59 -5.21 18.48 -1.00
N TYR A 60 -4.91 17.97 0.20
CA TYR A 60 -4.43 16.61 0.41
C TYR A 60 -5.53 15.70 0.94
N VAL A 61 -5.75 14.56 0.28
CA VAL A 61 -6.68 13.54 0.76
C VAL A 61 -5.98 12.20 0.98
N TYR A 62 -6.51 11.41 1.90
CA TYR A 62 -6.05 10.04 2.09
C TYR A 62 -6.32 9.20 0.83
N ASP A 63 -5.35 8.38 0.43
CA ASP A 63 -5.43 7.63 -0.82
C ASP A 63 -5.22 6.12 -0.62
N THR A 64 -6.33 5.38 -0.75
CA THR A 64 -6.38 3.92 -0.63
C THR A 64 -6.14 3.19 -1.95
N SER A 65 -5.89 3.90 -3.05
CA SER A 65 -5.67 3.29 -4.38
C SER A 65 -4.43 2.39 -4.45
N GLY A 66 -3.51 2.50 -3.49
CA GLY A 66 -2.21 1.83 -3.54
C GLY A 66 -1.32 2.36 -4.67
N VAL A 67 -0.48 1.48 -5.24
CA VAL A 67 0.44 1.84 -6.34
C VAL A 67 -0.26 1.98 -7.69
N TYR A 68 -1.55 1.62 -7.78
CA TYR A 68 -2.30 1.63 -9.04
C TYR A 68 -2.61 3.04 -9.56
N THR A 69 -2.31 4.10 -8.81
CA THR A 69 -2.37 5.49 -9.30
C THR A 69 -1.00 6.16 -9.28
N ASP A 70 0.07 5.39 -9.05
CA ASP A 70 1.43 5.89 -9.06
C ASP A 70 2.07 5.66 -10.44
N PRO A 71 2.31 6.72 -11.24
CA PRO A 71 2.87 6.58 -12.57
C PRO A 71 4.33 6.08 -12.55
N ASN A 72 4.99 6.10 -11.40
CA ASN A 72 6.39 5.69 -11.26
C ASN A 72 6.55 4.20 -10.92
N VAL A 73 5.45 3.46 -10.75
CA VAL A 73 5.48 2.03 -10.38
C VAL A 73 5.10 1.16 -11.57
N GLU A 74 6.01 0.26 -11.95
CA GLU A 74 5.69 -0.81 -12.89
C GLU A 74 4.91 -1.93 -12.19
N ILE A 75 3.72 -2.23 -12.69
CA ILE A 75 2.80 -3.21 -12.08
C ILE A 75 2.85 -4.52 -12.87
N ASP A 76 3.29 -5.58 -12.21
CA ASP A 76 3.23 -6.95 -12.72
C ASP A 76 2.29 -7.80 -11.84
N LEU A 77 1.08 -8.05 -12.36
CA LEU A 77 0.06 -8.84 -11.67
C LEU A 77 0.51 -10.27 -11.38
N THR A 78 1.48 -10.80 -12.13
CA THR A 78 1.99 -12.17 -11.92
C THR A 78 2.95 -12.26 -10.74
N ARG A 79 3.57 -11.12 -10.36
CA ARG A 79 4.51 -11.00 -9.24
C ARG A 79 3.88 -10.48 -7.95
N GLY A 80 2.73 -9.80 -8.07
CA GLY A 80 2.07 -9.15 -6.96
C GLY A 80 2.75 -7.84 -6.57
N LEU A 81 2.23 -7.21 -5.50
CA LEU A 81 2.71 -5.90 -5.04
C LEU A 81 4.01 -6.01 -4.22
N PRO A 82 4.85 -4.95 -4.20
CA PRO A 82 6.00 -4.88 -3.32
C PRO A 82 5.63 -5.09 -1.84
N LYS A 83 6.43 -5.89 -1.14
CA LYS A 83 6.19 -6.23 0.28
C LYS A 83 6.76 -5.18 1.23
N LEU A 84 6.21 -3.98 1.19
CA LEU A 84 6.69 -2.83 1.97
C LEU A 84 6.82 -3.09 3.49
N ARG A 85 6.06 -4.07 4.02
CA ARG A 85 5.99 -4.39 5.45
C ARG A 85 6.86 -5.57 5.87
N GLU A 86 7.54 -6.24 4.94
CA GLU A 86 8.27 -7.47 5.24
C GLU A 86 9.38 -7.23 6.26
N ASN A 87 10.21 -6.21 6.04
CA ASN A 87 11.28 -5.83 6.96
C ASN A 87 10.73 -5.48 8.35
N TRP A 88 9.65 -4.70 8.41
CA TRP A 88 9.02 -4.32 9.69
C TRP A 88 8.54 -5.54 10.49
N ILE A 89 8.08 -6.58 9.80
CA ILE A 89 7.62 -7.82 10.42
C ILE A 89 8.82 -8.66 10.87
N ALA A 90 9.89 -8.73 10.08
CA ALA A 90 11.10 -9.45 10.42
C ALA A 90 11.83 -8.81 11.63
N GLU A 91 11.97 -7.47 11.63
CA GLU A 91 12.64 -6.69 12.67
C GLU A 91 12.08 -6.92 14.08
N ARG A 92 10.77 -7.19 14.22
CA ARG A 92 10.15 -7.44 15.53
C ARG A 92 10.58 -8.77 16.18
N GLY A 93 11.13 -9.70 15.40
CA GLY A 93 11.66 -10.96 15.93
C GLY A 93 10.63 -11.90 16.57
N ASP A 94 9.34 -11.64 16.41
CA ASP A 94 8.23 -12.38 17.05
C ASP A 94 7.49 -13.34 16.11
N THR A 95 7.89 -13.39 14.84
CA THR A 95 7.36 -14.30 13.83
C THR A 95 8.45 -15.21 13.27
N GLU A 96 8.04 -16.37 12.79
CA GLU A 96 8.86 -17.34 12.05
C GLU A 96 8.20 -17.67 10.70
N GLN A 97 9.02 -17.96 9.69
CA GLN A 97 8.55 -18.39 8.38
C GLN A 97 8.39 -19.91 8.38
N LEU A 98 7.24 -20.38 7.91
CA LEU A 98 6.95 -21.81 7.80
C LEU A 98 7.64 -22.40 6.56
N SER A 99 7.85 -23.72 6.55
CA SER A 99 8.35 -24.43 5.37
C SER A 99 7.35 -24.41 4.20
N GLY A 100 6.06 -24.32 4.51
CA GLY A 100 4.96 -24.24 3.56
C GLY A 100 3.62 -24.00 4.23
N LEU A 101 2.53 -24.24 3.50
CA LEU A 101 1.16 -24.13 4.02
C LEU A 101 0.92 -25.17 5.13
N SER A 102 0.40 -24.72 6.26
CA SER A 102 0.10 -25.58 7.41
C SER A 102 -1.38 -25.98 7.52
N SER A 103 -2.29 -25.25 6.89
CA SER A 103 -3.72 -25.58 6.95
C SER A 103 -4.06 -26.73 6.00
N SER A 104 -4.96 -27.62 6.44
CA SER A 104 -5.48 -28.71 5.61
C SER A 104 -6.08 -28.21 4.30
N TYR A 105 -6.84 -27.11 4.37
CA TYR A 105 -7.41 -26.45 3.19
C TYR A 105 -6.33 -25.95 2.22
N GLY A 106 -5.31 -25.25 2.72
CA GLY A 106 -4.22 -24.73 1.90
C GLY A 106 -3.43 -25.85 1.21
N GLN A 107 -3.13 -26.93 1.95
CA GLN A 107 -2.44 -28.09 1.41
C GLN A 107 -3.26 -28.83 0.35
N ALA A 108 -4.56 -29.02 0.57
CA ALA A 108 -5.45 -29.63 -0.42
C ALA A 108 -5.53 -28.79 -1.70
N ARG A 109 -5.71 -27.47 -1.58
CA ARG A 109 -5.74 -26.55 -2.73
C ARG A 109 -4.41 -26.43 -3.45
N ALA A 110 -3.28 -26.67 -2.80
CA ALA A 110 -1.97 -26.67 -3.46
C ALA A 110 -1.71 -27.93 -4.32
N ARG A 111 -2.39 -29.05 -4.03
CA ARG A 111 -2.24 -30.33 -4.75
C ARG A 111 -3.28 -30.53 -5.86
N ASP A 112 -4.32 -29.71 -5.89
CA ASP A 112 -5.44 -29.81 -6.83
C ASP A 112 -5.06 -29.39 -8.26
N ILE A 113 -4.86 -30.35 -9.17
CA ILE A 113 -4.42 -30.08 -10.54
C ILE A 113 -5.43 -29.21 -11.30
N SER A 114 -6.73 -29.31 -11.00
CA SER A 114 -7.78 -28.59 -11.71
C SER A 114 -7.70 -27.07 -11.56
N THR A 115 -7.08 -26.60 -10.46
CA THR A 115 -6.90 -25.18 -10.14
C THR A 115 -5.45 -24.71 -10.32
N ALA A 116 -4.57 -25.56 -10.87
CA ALA A 116 -3.15 -25.24 -10.99
C ALA A 116 -2.89 -24.00 -11.86
N ASN A 117 -3.68 -23.80 -12.91
CA ASN A 117 -3.60 -22.63 -13.81
C ASN A 117 -4.07 -21.31 -13.18
N LEU A 118 -4.78 -21.36 -12.04
CA LEU A 118 -5.24 -20.17 -11.31
C LEU A 118 -4.25 -19.71 -10.24
N ARG A 119 -3.19 -20.48 -9.97
CA ARG A 119 -2.22 -20.16 -8.92
C ARG A 119 -1.21 -19.14 -9.42
N PHE A 120 -0.89 -18.18 -8.56
CA PHE A 120 0.27 -17.33 -8.78
C PHE A 120 1.55 -18.17 -8.78
N ALA A 121 2.47 -17.85 -9.70
CA ALA A 121 3.76 -18.55 -9.82
C ALA A 121 4.62 -18.37 -8.57
N HIS A 122 4.44 -17.26 -7.85
CA HIS A 122 5.18 -16.93 -6.64
C HIS A 122 4.30 -17.22 -5.42
N ILE A 123 4.55 -18.35 -4.75
CA ILE A 123 3.92 -18.68 -3.47
C ILE A 123 4.89 -18.30 -2.37
N ASP A 124 4.59 -17.21 -1.67
CA ASP A 124 5.31 -16.86 -0.47
C ASP A 124 5.02 -17.83 0.67
N LYS A 125 6.09 -18.24 1.36
CA LYS A 125 5.94 -19.08 2.54
C LYS A 125 5.28 -18.29 3.66
N PRO A 126 4.20 -18.81 4.27
CA PRO A 126 3.46 -18.10 5.30
C PRO A 126 4.33 -17.90 6.55
N ARG A 127 4.02 -16.84 7.30
CA ARG A 127 4.62 -16.57 8.62
C ARG A 127 3.60 -16.83 9.73
N ARG A 128 4.09 -17.29 10.88
CA ARG A 128 3.29 -17.39 12.12
C ARG A 128 4.02 -16.75 13.29
N ALA A 129 3.29 -16.48 14.37
CA ALA A 129 3.91 -16.10 15.63
C ALA A 129 4.80 -17.23 16.14
N LYS A 130 5.96 -16.90 16.71
CA LYS A 130 6.77 -17.86 17.46
C LYS A 130 5.99 -18.39 18.67
N ALA A 131 6.35 -19.58 19.14
CA ALA A 131 5.75 -20.15 20.35
C ALA A 131 5.82 -19.15 21.52
N GLY A 132 4.69 -18.95 22.21
CA GLY A 132 4.56 -18.00 23.32
C GLY A 132 4.56 -16.52 22.94
N LYS A 133 4.53 -16.16 21.64
CA LYS A 133 4.41 -14.77 21.17
C LYS A 133 3.03 -14.47 20.62
N ASN A 134 2.67 -13.20 20.60
CA ASN A 134 1.45 -12.68 19.99
C ASN A 134 1.81 -11.52 19.06
N VAL A 135 1.15 -11.47 17.90
CA VAL A 135 1.49 -10.57 16.79
C VAL A 135 0.38 -9.57 16.46
N THR A 136 -0.70 -9.59 17.24
CA THR A 136 -1.86 -8.72 17.02
C THR A 136 -1.54 -7.28 17.43
N GLN A 137 -2.11 -6.31 16.70
CA GLN A 137 -1.95 -4.89 17.06
C GLN A 137 -2.50 -4.59 18.46
N MET A 138 -3.58 -5.26 18.84
CA MET A 138 -4.17 -5.16 20.18
C MET A 138 -3.19 -5.62 21.27
N TYR A 139 -2.45 -6.71 21.06
CA TYR A 139 -1.45 -7.19 22.02
C TYR A 139 -0.34 -6.15 22.27
N TYR A 140 0.19 -5.55 21.19
CA TYR A 140 1.21 -4.49 21.33
C TYR A 140 0.65 -3.25 22.03
N ALA A 141 -0.55 -2.80 21.62
CA ALA A 141 -1.18 -1.60 22.19
C ALA A 141 -1.44 -1.74 23.70
N ARG A 142 -1.91 -2.91 24.16
CA ARG A 142 -2.12 -3.20 25.60
C ARG A 142 -0.83 -3.16 26.42
N ARG A 143 0.34 -3.27 25.78
CA ARG A 143 1.66 -3.18 26.42
C ARG A 143 2.32 -1.81 26.20
N GLY A 144 1.59 -0.82 25.66
CA GLY A 144 2.12 0.51 25.36
C GLY A 144 3.10 0.54 24.19
N ILE A 145 3.18 -0.50 23.38
CA ILE A 145 4.11 -0.59 22.24
C ILE A 145 3.47 0.04 21.00
N ILE A 146 4.06 1.13 20.52
CA ILE A 146 3.66 1.77 19.26
C ILE A 146 4.34 1.05 18.09
N THR A 147 3.54 0.47 17.20
CA THR A 147 4.06 -0.20 15.99
C THR A 147 4.16 0.78 14.81
N LEU A 148 4.97 0.43 13.81
CA LEU A 148 5.06 1.21 12.55
C LEU A 148 3.70 1.35 11.84
N ARG A 149 2.82 0.34 11.95
CA ARG A 149 1.44 0.42 11.45
C ARG A 149 0.64 1.51 12.15
N TRP A 150 0.84 1.70 13.45
CA TRP A 150 0.15 2.73 14.22
C TRP A 150 0.66 4.14 13.85
N ASN A 151 1.96 4.27 13.60
CA ASN A 151 2.55 5.52 13.13
C ASN A 151 1.91 6.01 11.81
N ILE A 152 1.67 5.12 10.85
CA ILE A 152 1.00 5.47 9.58
C ILE A 152 -0.32 6.21 9.82
N LEU A 153 -1.18 5.70 10.72
CA LEU A 153 -2.48 6.32 11.03
C LEU A 153 -2.32 7.74 11.61
N ARG A 154 -1.26 7.96 12.41
CA ARG A 154 -0.96 9.29 12.96
C ARG A 154 -0.59 10.30 11.87
N TYR A 155 0.18 9.90 10.85
CA TYR A 155 0.54 10.77 9.73
C TYR A 155 -0.66 11.12 8.85
N VAL A 156 -1.53 10.14 8.56
CA VAL A 156 -2.78 10.38 7.83
C VAL A 156 -3.63 11.44 8.54
N ARG A 157 -3.81 11.29 9.86
CA ARG A 157 -4.56 12.26 10.67
C ARG A 157 -3.92 13.65 10.59
N ARG A 158 -2.60 13.74 10.82
CA ARG A 158 -1.89 15.03 10.86
C ARG A 158 -2.00 15.79 9.54
N LYS A 159 -1.80 15.12 8.41
CA LYS A 159 -1.82 15.78 7.09
C LYS A 159 -3.21 16.15 6.63
N SER A 160 -4.22 15.31 6.91
CA SER A 160 -5.61 15.64 6.54
C SER A 160 -6.16 16.83 7.33
N SER A 161 -5.63 17.10 8.53
CA SER A 161 -5.98 18.26 9.36
C SER A 161 -5.18 19.53 9.06
N MET A 162 -4.24 19.49 8.11
CA MET A 162 -3.41 20.63 7.71
C MET A 162 -3.89 21.31 6.42
N ASN A 163 -4.99 20.81 5.84
CA ASN A 163 -5.68 21.46 4.73
C ASN A 163 -6.45 22.68 5.22
#